data_AF-A0A9P6IXD2-F1
#
_entry.id   AF-A0A9P6IXD2-F1
#
_cell.length_a   1.000
_cell.length_b   1.000
_cell.length_c   1.000
_cell.angle_alpha   90.00
_cell.angle_beta   90.00
_cell.angle_gamma   90.00
#
_symmetry.space_group_name_H-M   'P 1'
#
loop_
_entity.id
_entity.type
_entity.pdbx_description
1 polymer ?
#
loop_
_entity_poly.entity_id
_entity_poly.type
_entity_poly.pdbx_seq_one_letter_code
_entity_poly.pdbx_strand_id
1 'polypeptide(L)'
;GFDYSRSGNPSRQAFETAVASLEGAKYGLAFSSGSATTATIVSSLPAGSHIVSVNDVYGGTYRYFTKVASALGVEVTFVDLKDAANVGSVIRPNTRLVWVETPTNPTLRLVDIRAVAEIAHRYNTKLVVDNTFMSPYFQNPLSLGADIVVHSVTKYINGHSDVVMGVAVTNDDEVYTKLAFLQNSIGAVPSAFDCFLANRGLKTLHLRMRQHALSAQAIAEALEASPYVENVIYPGLQSHPQHELAKRQQSGFGGMISFRIRGNLATANAFLRNVKFFTLAESLGGVESLCELPATMTHGSVSAEDRAALGITENLIRLSVGIEDTDDLVGDILTALAIASKLAPFGTPASKMTPLEAAPKMVVLEAAPKL
;
A
#
# COMPACT_ATOMS: atom_id res chain seq x y z
N GLY A 1 -3.48 -8.52 -35.71
CA GLY A 1 -4.75 -8.74 -34.99
C GLY A 1 -4.49 -9.59 -33.77
N PHE A 2 -5.51 -9.91 -32.98
CA PHE A 2 -5.39 -10.82 -31.85
C PHE A 2 -5.43 -12.27 -32.31
N ASP A 3 -4.63 -13.13 -31.68
CA ASP A 3 -4.51 -14.57 -31.96
C ASP A 3 -5.07 -15.42 -30.82
N TYR A 4 -4.66 -15.15 -29.57
CA TYR A 4 -5.01 -15.93 -28.39
C TYR A 4 -5.12 -15.04 -27.16
N SER A 5 -6.18 -15.22 -26.36
CA SER A 5 -6.57 -14.29 -25.28
C SER A 5 -5.47 -14.06 -24.22
N ARG A 6 -4.64 -15.07 -23.95
CA ARG A 6 -3.46 -14.94 -23.06
C ARG A 6 -2.42 -13.99 -23.65
N SER A 7 -2.09 -14.12 -24.93
CA SER A 7 -1.17 -13.24 -25.65
C SER A 7 -1.72 -11.81 -25.70
N GLY A 8 -3.01 -11.67 -25.99
CA GLY A 8 -3.70 -10.38 -25.98
C GLY A 8 -5.19 -10.52 -26.24
N ASN A 9 -5.98 -9.62 -25.67
CA ASN A 9 -7.39 -9.50 -25.96
C ASN A 9 -7.83 -8.02 -25.93
N PRO A 10 -8.91 -7.64 -26.65
CA PRO A 10 -9.33 -6.25 -26.76
C PRO A 10 -9.63 -5.57 -25.42
N SER A 11 -10.29 -6.26 -24.49
CA SER A 11 -10.68 -5.70 -23.18
C SER A 11 -9.45 -5.37 -22.32
N ARG A 12 -8.46 -6.28 -22.28
CA ARG A 12 -7.20 -6.06 -21.58
C ARG A 12 -6.40 -4.93 -22.22
N GLN A 13 -6.27 -4.92 -23.55
CA GLN A 13 -5.55 -3.86 -24.26
C GLN A 13 -6.17 -2.47 -24.00
N ALA A 14 -7.50 -2.36 -23.99
CA ALA A 14 -8.18 -1.11 -23.70
C ALA A 14 -7.91 -0.62 -22.27
N PHE A 15 -7.90 -1.52 -21.29
CA PHE A 15 -7.53 -1.20 -19.90
C PHE A 15 -6.06 -0.80 -19.78
N GLU A 16 -5.14 -1.58 -20.36
CA GLU A 16 -3.69 -1.32 -20.37
C GLU A 16 -3.38 0.06 -20.98
N THR A 17 -4.02 0.40 -22.10
CA THR A 17 -3.88 1.71 -22.76
C THR A 17 -4.38 2.85 -21.88
N ALA A 18 -5.52 2.67 -21.22
CA ALA A 18 -6.09 3.69 -20.34
C ALA A 18 -5.18 3.98 -19.13
N VAL A 19 -4.69 2.93 -18.45
CA VAL A 19 -3.77 3.12 -17.30
C VAL A 19 -2.45 3.73 -17.75
N ALA A 20 -1.88 3.26 -18.87
CA ALA A 20 -0.66 3.84 -19.42
C ALA A 20 -0.84 5.35 -19.67
N SER A 21 -1.95 5.76 -20.28
CA SER A 21 -2.25 7.18 -20.48
C SER A 21 -2.36 7.96 -19.17
N LEU A 22 -2.96 7.40 -18.12
CA LEU A 22 -3.09 8.07 -16.82
C LEU A 22 -1.75 8.24 -16.09
N GLU A 23 -0.79 7.32 -16.32
CA GLU A 23 0.57 7.42 -15.79
C GLU A 23 1.53 8.23 -16.67
N GLY A 24 1.09 8.72 -17.83
CA GLY A 24 1.98 9.33 -18.81
C GLY A 24 3.00 8.34 -19.40
N ALA A 25 2.60 7.07 -19.49
CA ALA A 25 3.42 5.96 -19.97
C ALA A 25 3.10 5.60 -21.43
N LYS A 26 4.09 5.07 -22.15
CA LYS A 26 3.97 4.49 -23.48
C LYS A 26 3.28 3.12 -23.44
N TYR A 27 3.53 2.35 -22.38
CA TYR A 27 3.06 0.98 -22.27
C TYR A 27 2.44 0.67 -20.92
N GLY A 28 1.44 -0.22 -20.94
CA GLY A 28 0.86 -0.87 -19.77
C GLY A 28 0.72 -2.37 -20.00
N LEU A 29 0.91 -3.16 -18.94
CA LEU A 29 0.78 -4.62 -18.94
C LEU A 29 0.00 -5.04 -17.69
N ALA A 30 -1.17 -5.64 -17.89
CA ALA A 30 -2.05 -6.06 -16.80
C ALA A 30 -1.81 -7.52 -16.40
N PHE A 31 -1.91 -7.82 -15.11
CA PHE A 31 -1.62 -9.14 -14.52
C PHE A 31 -2.75 -9.57 -13.58
N SER A 32 -2.86 -10.87 -13.31
CA SER A 32 -3.92 -11.44 -12.46
C SER A 32 -3.96 -10.92 -11.01
N SER A 33 -2.91 -10.24 -10.54
CA SER A 33 -2.88 -9.56 -9.24
C SER A 33 -1.68 -8.60 -9.15
N GLY A 34 -1.66 -7.74 -8.13
CA GLY A 34 -0.44 -6.98 -7.78
C GLY A 34 0.76 -7.90 -7.53
N SER A 35 0.56 -9.01 -6.79
CA SER A 35 1.61 -10.00 -6.55
C SER A 35 2.13 -10.67 -7.83
N ALA A 36 1.25 -10.96 -8.79
CA ALA A 36 1.67 -11.49 -10.10
C ALA A 36 2.47 -10.47 -10.93
N THR A 37 2.18 -9.19 -10.75
CA THR A 37 2.95 -8.08 -11.34
C THR A 37 4.36 -8.07 -10.77
N THR A 38 4.49 -8.05 -9.44
CA THR A 38 5.79 -8.15 -8.74
C THR A 38 6.56 -9.39 -9.16
N ALA A 39 5.89 -10.55 -9.22
CA ALA A 39 6.52 -11.80 -9.60
C ALA A 39 7.04 -11.81 -11.04
N THR A 40 6.32 -11.16 -11.97
CA THR A 40 6.76 -11.06 -13.37
C THR A 40 7.96 -10.12 -13.50
N ILE A 41 7.98 -9.00 -12.77
CA ILE A 41 9.12 -8.06 -12.75
C ILE A 41 10.36 -8.76 -12.19
N VAL A 42 10.23 -9.48 -11.06
CA VAL A 42 11.38 -10.20 -10.47
C VAL A 42 11.84 -11.36 -11.36
N SER A 43 10.91 -12.12 -11.95
CA SER A 43 11.25 -13.18 -12.93
C SER A 43 11.94 -12.65 -14.18
N SER A 44 11.85 -11.35 -14.47
CA SER A 44 12.62 -10.73 -15.55
C SER A 44 14.10 -10.58 -15.21
N LEU A 45 14.48 -10.62 -13.95
CA LEU A 45 15.88 -10.46 -13.57
C LEU A 45 16.68 -11.75 -13.84
N PRO A 46 17.94 -11.65 -14.29
CA PRO A 46 18.85 -12.80 -14.35
C PRO A 46 19.03 -13.44 -12.97
N ALA A 47 19.25 -14.75 -12.92
CA ALA A 47 19.70 -15.40 -11.69
C ALA A 47 21.01 -14.76 -11.19
N GLY A 48 21.16 -14.64 -9.86
CA GLY A 48 22.25 -13.91 -9.23
C GLY A 48 22.06 -12.40 -9.18
N SER A 49 20.89 -11.87 -9.56
CA SER A 49 20.59 -10.44 -9.42
C SER A 49 20.36 -10.03 -7.98
N HIS A 50 20.59 -8.76 -7.70
CA HIS A 50 20.32 -8.13 -6.41
C HIS A 50 19.27 -7.02 -6.55
N ILE A 51 18.35 -6.93 -5.59
CA ILE A 51 17.33 -5.88 -5.44
C ILE A 51 17.61 -5.10 -4.16
N VAL A 52 17.50 -3.77 -4.22
CA VAL A 52 17.42 -2.92 -3.04
C VAL A 52 15.96 -2.54 -2.83
N SER A 53 15.36 -2.85 -1.68
CA SER A 53 13.95 -2.54 -1.38
C SER A 53 13.84 -1.60 -0.19
N VAL A 54 12.84 -0.73 -0.18
CA VAL A 54 12.42 -0.09 1.08
C VAL A 54 12.05 -1.15 2.11
N ASN A 55 12.39 -0.92 3.38
CA ASN A 55 12.17 -1.88 4.47
C ASN A 55 10.71 -1.99 4.90
N ASP A 56 9.89 -1.02 4.53
CA ASP A 56 8.47 -0.93 4.86
C ASP A 56 7.66 -0.98 3.57
N VAL A 57 7.53 -2.20 3.07
CA VAL A 57 6.68 -2.54 1.93
C VAL A 57 5.49 -3.33 2.44
N TYR A 58 4.45 -3.40 1.62
CA TYR A 58 3.38 -4.36 1.81
C TYR A 58 3.91 -5.75 2.19
N GLY A 59 3.34 -6.36 3.25
CA GLY A 59 3.79 -7.66 3.76
C GLY A 59 3.81 -8.79 2.72
N GLY A 60 2.98 -8.72 1.67
CA GLY A 60 3.06 -9.67 0.55
C GLY A 60 4.30 -9.48 -0.32
N THR A 61 4.74 -8.24 -0.54
CA THR A 61 5.99 -7.90 -1.24
C THR A 61 7.19 -8.38 -0.43
N TYR A 62 7.20 -8.11 0.89
CA TYR A 62 8.24 -8.61 1.80
C TYR A 62 8.34 -10.14 1.77
N ARG A 63 7.19 -10.83 1.88
CA ARG A 63 7.13 -12.30 1.81
C ARG A 63 7.63 -12.82 0.45
N TYR A 64 7.26 -12.18 -0.65
CA TYR A 64 7.73 -12.58 -1.98
C TYR A 64 9.24 -12.43 -2.10
N PHE A 65 9.81 -11.28 -1.72
CA PHE A 65 11.24 -11.04 -1.76
C PHE A 65 12.05 -11.98 -0.86
N THR A 66 11.58 -12.25 0.36
CA THR A 66 12.33 -13.07 1.32
C THR A 66 12.19 -14.57 1.10
N LYS A 67 11.07 -15.05 0.55
CA LYS A 67 10.78 -16.49 0.42
C LYS A 67 10.80 -17.00 -1.01
N VAL A 68 10.33 -16.20 -1.97
CA VAL A 68 10.19 -16.63 -3.38
C VAL A 68 11.36 -16.15 -4.22
N ALA A 69 11.70 -14.85 -4.18
CA ALA A 69 12.80 -14.30 -4.97
C ALA A 69 14.14 -14.96 -4.62
N SER A 70 14.39 -15.23 -3.33
CA SER A 70 15.57 -15.96 -2.87
C SER A 70 15.67 -17.38 -3.48
N ALA A 71 14.55 -18.10 -3.61
CA ALA A 71 14.51 -19.42 -4.26
C ALA A 71 14.75 -19.34 -5.78
N LEU A 72 14.51 -18.18 -6.40
CA LEU A 72 14.82 -17.89 -7.81
C LEU A 72 16.26 -17.38 -8.01
N GLY A 73 17.08 -17.36 -6.95
CA GLY A 73 18.45 -16.85 -7.00
C GLY A 73 18.53 -15.33 -7.10
N VAL A 74 17.51 -14.60 -6.65
CA VAL A 74 17.50 -13.14 -6.55
C VAL A 74 17.63 -12.75 -5.09
N GLU A 75 18.67 -11.99 -4.77
CA GLU A 75 18.92 -11.48 -3.42
C GLU A 75 18.24 -10.13 -3.22
N VAL A 76 17.80 -9.84 -2.00
CA VAL A 76 17.16 -8.56 -1.65
C VAL A 76 17.80 -7.99 -0.40
N THR A 77 18.24 -6.73 -0.46
CA THR A 77 18.63 -5.93 0.72
C THR A 77 17.53 -4.92 1.02
N PHE A 78 17.01 -4.95 2.25
CA PHE A 78 16.03 -3.97 2.73
C PHE A 78 16.73 -2.79 3.39
N VAL A 79 16.33 -1.57 3.04
CA VAL A 79 16.91 -0.33 3.56
C VAL A 79 15.83 0.66 3.98
N ASP A 80 16.10 1.46 5.00
CA ASP A 80 15.25 2.60 5.33
C ASP A 80 15.47 3.71 4.30
N LEU A 81 14.45 4.01 3.50
CA LEU A 81 14.50 5.03 2.46
C LEU A 81 13.94 6.38 2.89
N LYS A 82 13.85 6.63 4.20
CA LYS A 82 13.72 7.99 4.73
C LYS A 82 14.88 8.89 4.25
N ASP A 83 16.07 8.31 4.10
CA ASP A 83 17.21 8.93 3.42
C ASP A 83 17.51 8.15 2.13
N ALA A 84 17.35 8.81 0.99
CA ALA A 84 17.61 8.21 -0.32
C ALA A 84 19.08 7.76 -0.47
N ALA A 85 20.02 8.39 0.24
CA ALA A 85 21.44 8.05 0.18
C ALA A 85 21.73 6.60 0.63
N ASN A 86 20.86 6.02 1.45
CA ASN A 86 20.96 4.62 1.88
C ASN A 86 20.88 3.63 0.72
N VAL A 87 20.34 4.01 -0.44
CA VAL A 87 20.39 3.16 -1.64
C VAL A 87 21.84 2.97 -2.09
N GLY A 88 22.62 4.05 -2.16
CA GLY A 88 23.99 4.01 -2.68
C GLY A 88 24.95 3.17 -1.83
N SER A 89 24.70 3.05 -0.52
CA SER A 89 25.56 2.31 0.40
C SER A 89 25.42 0.78 0.29
N VAL A 90 24.33 0.29 -0.30
CA VAL A 90 24.04 -1.15 -0.44
C VAL A 90 24.04 -1.63 -1.89
N ILE A 91 24.29 -0.73 -2.85
CA ILE A 91 24.44 -1.12 -4.25
C ILE A 91 25.66 -2.02 -4.43
N ARG A 92 25.45 -3.05 -5.24
CA ARG A 92 26.42 -4.08 -5.63
C ARG A 92 26.53 -4.15 -7.16
N PRO A 93 27.61 -4.70 -7.74
CA PRO A 93 27.76 -4.85 -9.20
C PRO A 93 26.62 -5.64 -9.88
N ASN A 94 25.96 -6.54 -9.14
CA ASN A 94 24.81 -7.32 -9.59
C ASN A 94 23.44 -6.70 -9.22
N THR A 95 23.41 -5.46 -8.70
CA THR A 95 22.13 -4.77 -8.43
C THR A 95 21.48 -4.42 -9.75
N ARG A 96 20.20 -4.79 -9.89
CA ARG A 96 19.43 -4.57 -11.13
C ARG A 96 18.17 -3.75 -10.89
N LEU A 97 17.67 -3.73 -9.66
CA LEU A 97 16.42 -3.08 -9.31
C LEU A 97 16.52 -2.37 -7.96
N VAL A 98 15.99 -1.15 -7.88
CA VAL A 98 15.55 -0.52 -6.64
C VAL A 98 14.02 -0.57 -6.62
N TRP A 99 13.43 -1.10 -5.55
CA TRP A 99 11.98 -1.21 -5.36
C TRP A 99 11.53 -0.30 -4.21
N VAL A 100 10.66 0.66 -4.50
CA VAL A 100 10.12 1.57 -3.49
C VAL A 100 8.59 1.53 -3.47
N GLU A 101 8.03 1.80 -2.30
CA GLU A 101 6.62 2.00 -2.06
C GLU A 101 6.50 3.34 -1.34
N THR A 102 5.67 4.26 -1.84
CA THR A 102 5.50 5.58 -1.22
C THR A 102 4.11 6.15 -1.53
N PRO A 103 3.29 6.48 -0.53
CA PRO A 103 3.49 6.21 0.91
C PRO A 103 3.55 4.71 1.23
N THR A 104 4.30 4.33 2.27
CA THR A 104 4.43 2.93 2.71
C THR A 104 3.20 2.42 3.46
N ASN A 105 2.88 1.13 3.33
CA ASN A 105 1.83 0.46 4.08
C ASN A 105 2.39 -0.25 5.33
N PRO A 106 1.93 0.05 6.56
CA PRO A 106 0.84 0.95 6.92
C PRO A 106 1.31 2.32 7.44
N THR A 107 2.62 2.57 7.57
CA THR A 107 3.13 3.73 8.32
C THR A 107 3.22 5.03 7.53
N LEU A 108 2.76 5.04 6.28
CA LEU A 108 2.66 6.18 5.37
C LEU A 108 3.95 7.01 5.28
N ARG A 109 5.10 6.36 5.46
CA ARG A 109 6.39 6.99 5.21
C ARG A 109 6.53 7.28 3.73
N LEU A 110 7.14 8.41 3.42
CA LEU A 110 7.38 8.81 2.05
C LEU A 110 8.82 8.53 1.64
N VAL A 111 9.02 8.26 0.35
CA VAL A 111 10.32 8.16 -0.29
C VAL A 111 10.40 9.28 -1.32
N ASP A 112 11.51 10.01 -1.37
CA ASP A 112 11.76 11.00 -2.43
C ASP A 112 12.12 10.27 -3.72
N ILE A 113 11.13 10.14 -4.61
CA ILE A 113 11.25 9.32 -5.83
C ILE A 113 12.36 9.85 -6.74
N ARG A 114 12.48 11.18 -6.85
CA ARG A 114 13.48 11.82 -7.71
C ARG A 114 14.89 11.57 -7.17
N ALA A 115 15.10 11.75 -5.87
CA ALA A 115 16.39 11.49 -5.25
C ALA A 115 16.81 10.02 -5.39
N VAL A 116 15.88 9.08 -5.20
CA VAL A 116 16.17 7.65 -5.39
C VAL A 116 16.45 7.31 -6.86
N ALA A 117 15.69 7.87 -7.81
CA ALA A 117 15.92 7.68 -9.23
C ALA A 117 17.33 8.14 -9.65
N GLU A 118 17.72 9.34 -9.24
CA GLU A 118 19.05 9.90 -9.51
C GLU A 118 20.18 9.01 -8.95
N ILE A 119 19.99 8.41 -7.78
CA ILE A 119 20.96 7.46 -7.22
C ILE A 119 20.96 6.16 -8.04
N ALA A 120 19.80 5.54 -8.26
CA ALA A 120 19.69 4.27 -8.96
C ALA A 120 20.31 4.34 -10.37
N HIS A 121 20.02 5.41 -11.11
CA HIS A 121 20.51 5.60 -12.48
C HIS A 121 22.02 5.85 -12.54
N ARG A 122 22.64 6.48 -11.54
CA ARG A 122 24.11 6.60 -11.44
C ARG A 122 24.82 5.24 -11.41
N TYR A 123 24.13 4.20 -10.94
CA TYR A 123 24.65 2.83 -10.89
C TYR A 123 24.01 1.91 -11.95
N ASN A 124 23.41 2.47 -13.00
CA ASN A 124 22.73 1.73 -14.07
C ASN A 124 21.71 0.71 -13.55
N THR A 125 20.98 1.09 -12.49
CA THR A 125 19.97 0.28 -11.82
C THR A 125 18.58 0.88 -12.07
N LYS A 126 17.59 0.03 -12.35
CA LYS A 126 16.22 0.47 -12.64
C LYS A 126 15.45 0.75 -11.36
N LEU A 127 14.57 1.75 -11.36
CA LEU A 127 13.67 2.07 -10.26
C LEU A 127 12.25 1.59 -10.54
N VAL A 128 11.71 0.76 -9.65
CA VAL A 128 10.29 0.41 -9.59
C VAL A 128 9.64 1.16 -8.44
N VAL A 129 8.51 1.82 -8.71
CA VAL A 129 7.66 2.45 -7.69
C VAL A 129 6.31 1.72 -7.64
N ASP A 130 5.98 1.14 -6.50
CA ASP A 130 4.61 0.75 -6.19
C ASP A 130 3.81 2.00 -5.80
N ASN A 131 2.89 2.39 -6.68
CA ASN A 131 2.10 3.62 -6.59
C ASN A 131 0.64 3.34 -6.17
N THR A 132 0.39 2.14 -5.61
CA THR A 132 -0.96 1.67 -5.23
C THR A 132 -1.70 2.65 -4.32
N PHE A 133 -1.02 3.28 -3.36
CA PHE A 133 -1.66 4.15 -2.35
C PHE A 133 -2.08 5.51 -2.90
N MET A 134 -1.42 6.02 -3.95
CA MET A 134 -1.74 7.32 -4.52
C MET A 134 -2.60 7.21 -5.78
N SER A 135 -2.52 6.07 -6.47
CA SER A 135 -3.05 5.89 -7.83
C SER A 135 -2.39 6.88 -8.83
N PRO A 136 -2.61 6.73 -10.15
CA PRO A 136 -2.10 7.72 -11.10
C PRO A 136 -2.76 9.09 -10.99
N TYR A 137 -3.79 9.25 -10.16
CA TYR A 137 -4.48 10.54 -9.98
C TYR A 137 -3.67 11.52 -9.13
N PHE A 138 -3.02 11.04 -8.07
CA PHE A 138 -2.31 11.91 -7.12
C PHE A 138 -0.79 11.84 -7.24
N GLN A 139 -0.23 10.85 -7.93
CA GLN A 139 1.21 10.74 -8.12
C GLN A 139 1.51 10.01 -9.42
N ASN A 140 2.44 10.53 -10.22
CA ASN A 140 2.92 9.88 -11.45
C ASN A 140 4.43 9.66 -11.35
N PRO A 141 4.88 8.52 -10.79
CA PRO A 141 6.30 8.30 -10.51
C PRO A 141 7.20 8.28 -11.76
N LEU A 142 6.67 7.94 -12.94
CA LEU A 142 7.44 8.03 -14.20
C LEU A 142 7.93 9.47 -14.46
N SER A 143 7.12 10.48 -14.14
CA SER A 143 7.51 11.90 -14.26
C SER A 143 8.57 12.33 -13.23
N LEU A 144 8.78 11.50 -12.21
CA LEU A 144 9.74 11.71 -11.13
C LEU A 144 11.01 10.86 -11.31
N GLY A 145 11.13 10.09 -12.40
CA GLY A 145 12.33 9.31 -12.74
C GLY A 145 12.21 7.80 -12.51
N ALA A 146 11.04 7.27 -12.15
CA ALA A 146 10.85 5.83 -12.12
C ALA A 146 10.95 5.21 -13.53
N ASP A 147 11.48 4.00 -13.62
CA ASP A 147 11.51 3.23 -14.87
C ASP A 147 10.24 2.39 -15.05
N ILE A 148 9.69 1.90 -13.93
CA ILE A 148 8.49 1.05 -13.89
C ILE A 148 7.60 1.55 -12.76
N VAL A 149 6.30 1.67 -13.02
CA VAL A 149 5.30 1.91 -11.98
C VAL A 149 4.37 0.72 -11.89
N VAL A 150 4.14 0.26 -10.66
CA VAL A 150 3.29 -0.88 -10.34
C VAL A 150 2.06 -0.38 -9.59
N HIS A 151 0.91 -0.98 -9.89
CA HIS A 151 -0.28 -0.84 -9.07
C HIS A 151 -0.89 -2.21 -8.77
N SER A 152 -1.33 -2.40 -7.53
CA SER A 152 -2.42 -3.32 -7.23
C SER A 152 -3.72 -2.66 -7.69
N VAL A 153 -4.18 -3.02 -8.88
CA VAL A 153 -5.44 -2.53 -9.46
C VAL A 153 -6.63 -2.87 -8.57
N THR A 154 -6.52 -3.94 -7.78
CA THR A 154 -7.44 -4.31 -6.70
C THR A 154 -7.90 -3.15 -5.82
N LYS A 155 -7.05 -2.11 -5.67
CA LYS A 155 -7.27 -0.98 -4.75
C LYS A 155 -7.95 0.17 -5.48
N TYR A 156 -7.40 1.38 -5.43
CA TYR A 156 -8.05 2.59 -5.94
C TYR A 156 -8.39 2.57 -7.44
N ILE A 157 -7.59 1.91 -8.29
CA ILE A 157 -7.83 1.86 -9.74
C ILE A 157 -9.18 1.18 -10.04
N ASN A 158 -9.41 -0.03 -9.52
CA ASN A 158 -10.72 -0.65 -9.58
C ASN A 158 -11.71 0.10 -8.69
N GLY A 159 -11.40 0.18 -7.39
CA GLY A 159 -12.10 1.00 -6.40
C GLY A 159 -13.47 0.49 -5.96
N HIS A 160 -13.88 -0.72 -6.36
CA HIS A 160 -15.19 -1.29 -6.03
C HIS A 160 -15.09 -2.65 -5.32
N SER A 161 -13.88 -3.01 -4.85
CA SER A 161 -13.63 -4.20 -4.02
C SER A 161 -14.13 -5.53 -4.58
N ASP A 162 -14.20 -5.65 -5.91
CA ASP A 162 -14.76 -6.78 -6.65
C ASP A 162 -13.80 -7.35 -7.72
N VAL A 163 -12.58 -6.82 -7.83
CA VAL A 163 -11.55 -7.27 -8.79
C VAL A 163 -10.21 -7.42 -8.08
N VAL A 164 -9.51 -8.53 -8.34
CA VAL A 164 -8.09 -8.67 -8.02
C VAL A 164 -7.29 -8.59 -9.30
N MET A 165 -6.45 -7.57 -9.44
CA MET A 165 -5.64 -7.36 -10.64
C MET A 165 -4.39 -6.53 -10.29
N GLY A 166 -3.38 -6.58 -11.15
CA GLY A 166 -2.22 -5.70 -11.09
C GLY A 166 -1.88 -5.14 -12.46
N VAL A 167 -1.06 -4.11 -12.49
CA VAL A 167 -0.56 -3.52 -13.74
C VAL A 167 0.84 -2.96 -13.53
N ALA A 168 1.72 -3.19 -14.50
CA ALA A 168 2.98 -2.49 -14.63
C ALA A 168 2.92 -1.55 -15.84
N VAL A 169 3.38 -0.31 -15.66
CA VAL A 169 3.53 0.66 -16.76
C VAL A 169 4.98 1.11 -16.88
N THR A 170 5.39 1.44 -18.10
CA THR A 170 6.77 1.88 -18.39
C THR A 170 6.84 2.68 -19.69
N ASN A 171 7.89 3.47 -19.82
CA ASN A 171 8.29 4.15 -21.06
C ASN A 171 9.47 3.46 -21.78
N ASP A 172 10.05 2.43 -21.16
CA ASP A 172 11.24 1.73 -21.67
C ASP A 172 10.83 0.55 -22.57
N ASP A 173 11.24 0.60 -23.85
CA ASP A 173 10.91 -0.40 -24.88
C ASP A 173 11.48 -1.78 -24.56
N GLU A 174 12.67 -1.84 -23.97
CA GLU A 174 13.32 -3.11 -23.60
C GLU A 174 12.60 -3.75 -22.42
N VAL A 175 12.26 -2.94 -21.41
CA VAL A 175 11.47 -3.39 -20.25
C VAL A 175 10.11 -3.89 -20.71
N TYR A 176 9.40 -3.14 -21.56
CA TYR A 176 8.10 -3.54 -22.08
C TYR A 176 8.19 -4.88 -22.84
N THR A 177 9.14 -5.01 -23.78
CA THR A 177 9.31 -6.22 -24.59
C THR A 177 9.54 -7.45 -23.72
N LYS A 178 10.39 -7.30 -22.70
CA LYS A 178 10.71 -8.37 -21.76
C LYS A 178 9.53 -8.75 -20.88
N LEU A 179 8.84 -7.77 -20.30
CA LEU A 179 7.68 -8.03 -19.44
C LEU A 179 6.48 -8.56 -20.24
N ALA A 180 6.25 -8.11 -21.47
CA ALA A 180 5.19 -8.62 -22.34
C ALA A 180 5.45 -10.09 -22.74
N PHE A 181 6.70 -10.42 -23.05
CA PHE A 181 7.10 -11.81 -23.29
C PHE A 181 6.80 -12.69 -22.08
N LEU A 182 7.14 -12.24 -20.87
CA LEU A 182 6.88 -12.96 -19.63
C LEU A 182 5.39 -13.02 -19.26
N GLN A 183 4.63 -11.94 -19.45
CA GLN A 183 3.18 -11.91 -19.27
C GLN A 183 2.51 -13.03 -20.08
N ASN A 184 2.92 -13.18 -21.34
CA ASN A 184 2.43 -14.24 -22.21
C ASN A 184 2.93 -15.62 -21.75
N SER A 185 4.23 -15.77 -21.50
CA SER A 185 4.89 -17.06 -21.27
C SER A 185 4.56 -17.68 -19.91
N ILE A 186 4.49 -16.86 -18.85
CA ILE A 186 4.08 -17.27 -17.51
C ILE A 186 2.55 -17.45 -17.47
N GLY A 187 1.81 -16.60 -18.21
CA GLY A 187 0.36 -16.69 -18.30
C GLY A 187 -0.38 -16.16 -17.08
N ALA A 188 0.27 -15.36 -16.22
CA ALA A 188 -0.35 -14.69 -15.07
C ALA A 188 -1.20 -13.46 -15.51
N VAL A 189 -2.07 -13.67 -16.48
CA VAL A 189 -2.91 -12.64 -17.11
C VAL A 189 -4.26 -12.51 -16.39
N PRO A 190 -4.85 -11.31 -16.35
CA PRO A 190 -6.18 -11.12 -15.77
C PRO A 190 -7.27 -11.64 -16.73
N SER A 191 -8.44 -11.92 -16.16
CA SER A 191 -9.65 -12.17 -16.96
C SER A 191 -10.00 -10.93 -17.79
N ALA A 192 -10.52 -11.14 -19.01
CA ALA A 192 -11.05 -10.05 -19.84
C ALA A 192 -12.24 -9.34 -19.16
N PHE A 193 -12.99 -10.05 -18.32
CA PHE A 193 -14.08 -9.49 -17.54
C PHE A 193 -13.59 -8.58 -16.42
N ASP A 194 -12.55 -8.99 -15.70
CA ASP A 194 -11.91 -8.16 -14.65
C ASP A 194 -11.30 -6.90 -15.26
N CYS A 195 -10.71 -7.00 -16.46
CA CYS A 195 -10.25 -5.84 -17.22
C CYS A 195 -11.41 -4.87 -17.53
N PHE A 196 -12.58 -5.39 -17.88
CA PHE A 196 -13.78 -4.58 -18.10
C PHE A 196 -14.24 -3.87 -16.81
N LEU A 197 -14.32 -4.59 -15.69
CA LEU A 197 -14.72 -4.03 -14.39
C LEU A 197 -13.74 -2.97 -13.90
N ALA A 198 -12.43 -3.25 -13.95
CA ALA A 198 -11.42 -2.26 -13.58
C ALA A 198 -11.43 -1.05 -14.51
N ASN A 199 -11.64 -1.24 -15.82
CA ASN A 199 -11.78 -0.13 -16.76
C ASN A 199 -13.10 0.65 -16.58
N ARG A 200 -14.12 0.05 -15.98
CA ARG A 200 -15.32 0.76 -15.50
C ARG A 200 -14.98 1.59 -14.25
N GLY A 201 -14.26 1.02 -13.30
CA GLY A 201 -13.77 1.70 -12.08
C GLY A 201 -12.87 2.91 -12.36
N LEU A 202 -12.02 2.83 -13.38
CA LEU A 202 -11.17 3.92 -13.85
C LEU A 202 -11.95 5.20 -14.21
N LYS A 203 -13.15 5.06 -14.77
CA LYS A 203 -13.95 6.21 -15.22
C LYS A 203 -14.38 7.12 -14.08
N THR A 204 -14.44 6.59 -12.85
CA THR A 204 -14.81 7.34 -11.64
C THR A 204 -13.60 7.62 -10.74
N LEU A 205 -12.38 7.22 -11.12
CA LEU A 205 -11.18 7.37 -10.30
C LEU A 205 -10.99 8.81 -9.82
N HIS A 206 -11.07 9.79 -10.72
CA HIS A 206 -10.90 11.20 -10.40
C HIS A 206 -11.93 11.75 -9.39
N LEU A 207 -13.19 11.29 -9.45
CA LEU A 207 -14.23 11.67 -8.50
C LEU A 207 -13.99 11.01 -7.14
N ARG A 208 -13.73 9.70 -7.15
CA ARG A 208 -13.49 8.91 -5.94
C ARG A 208 -12.26 9.41 -5.18
N MET A 209 -11.13 9.59 -5.87
CA MET A 209 -9.89 10.05 -5.24
C MET A 209 -10.02 11.45 -4.62
N ARG A 210 -10.79 12.34 -5.25
CA ARG A 210 -11.10 13.66 -4.66
C ARG A 210 -11.88 13.51 -3.35
N GLN A 211 -12.93 12.69 -3.34
CA GLN A 211 -13.73 12.46 -2.14
C GLN A 211 -12.93 11.76 -1.04
N HIS A 212 -12.13 10.74 -1.38
CA HIS A 212 -11.22 10.07 -0.47
C HIS A 212 -10.29 11.06 0.24
N ALA A 213 -9.64 11.94 -0.53
CA ALA A 213 -8.71 12.93 0.03
C ALA A 213 -9.41 13.96 0.91
N LEU A 214 -10.60 14.43 0.49
CA LEU A 214 -11.41 15.38 1.27
C LEU A 214 -11.81 14.79 2.62
N SER A 215 -12.43 13.60 2.62
CA SER A 215 -12.84 12.93 3.85
C SER A 215 -11.64 12.55 4.72
N ALA A 216 -10.54 12.10 4.11
CA ALA A 216 -9.36 11.73 4.88
C ALA A 216 -8.70 12.93 5.56
N GLN A 217 -8.64 14.09 4.91
CA GLN A 217 -8.14 15.31 5.54
C GLN A 217 -8.99 15.67 6.77
N ALA A 218 -10.32 15.70 6.65
CA ALA A 218 -11.22 16.03 7.74
C ALA A 218 -11.10 15.05 8.93
N ILE A 219 -11.01 13.74 8.64
CA ILE A 219 -10.81 12.71 9.67
C ILE A 219 -9.43 12.85 10.32
N ALA A 220 -8.37 13.11 9.55
CA ALA A 220 -7.02 13.26 10.07
C ALA A 220 -6.92 14.46 11.02
N GLU A 221 -7.53 15.59 10.67
CA GLU A 221 -7.61 16.79 11.52
C GLU A 221 -8.42 16.53 12.81
N ALA A 222 -9.57 15.86 12.70
CA ALA A 222 -10.40 15.49 13.84
C ALA A 222 -9.67 14.51 14.80
N LEU A 223 -8.92 13.55 14.24
CA LEU A 223 -8.07 12.64 15.00
C LEU A 223 -6.93 13.40 15.70
N GLU A 224 -6.27 14.33 15.01
CA GLU A 224 -5.14 15.09 15.54
C GLU A 224 -5.56 16.01 16.69
N ALA A 225 -6.77 16.57 16.64
CA ALA A 225 -7.34 17.38 17.71
C ALA A 225 -7.85 16.57 18.91
N SER A 226 -8.00 15.24 18.78
CA SER A 226 -8.61 14.40 19.81
C SER A 226 -7.64 14.09 20.96
N PRO A 227 -8.03 14.28 22.23
CA PRO A 227 -7.19 13.93 23.39
C PRO A 227 -6.99 12.41 23.53
N TYR A 228 -7.76 11.60 22.80
CA TYR A 228 -7.71 10.14 22.83
C TYR A 228 -6.73 9.54 21.81
N VAL A 229 -6.09 10.38 21.01
CA VAL A 229 -5.10 9.98 20.00
C VAL A 229 -3.71 10.39 20.45
N GLU A 230 -2.73 9.50 20.27
CA GLU A 230 -1.31 9.76 20.56
C GLU A 230 -0.66 10.52 19.43
N ASN A 231 -0.83 10.04 18.21
CA ASN A 231 -0.39 10.71 17.00
C ASN A 231 -1.18 10.23 15.77
N VAL A 232 -1.27 11.11 14.78
CA VAL A 232 -1.80 10.82 13.45
C VAL A 232 -0.66 10.81 12.46
N ILE A 233 -0.73 9.89 11.51
CA ILE A 233 0.17 9.74 10.39
C ILE A 233 -0.70 9.92 9.15
N TYR A 234 -0.62 11.10 8.55
CA TYR A 234 -1.27 11.39 7.28
C TYR A 234 -0.43 12.43 6.52
N PRO A 235 0.03 12.16 5.29
CA PRO A 235 0.87 13.09 4.54
C PRO A 235 0.27 14.49 4.32
N GLY A 236 -1.05 14.63 4.40
CA GLY A 236 -1.75 15.92 4.30
C GLY A 236 -1.68 16.81 5.55
N LEU A 237 -1.32 16.27 6.72
CA LEU A 237 -1.14 17.06 7.93
C LEU A 237 0.21 17.76 7.95
N GLN A 238 0.25 19.01 8.41
CA GLN A 238 1.50 19.77 8.59
C GLN A 238 2.45 19.12 9.61
N SER A 239 1.90 18.37 10.57
CA SER A 239 2.64 17.61 11.57
C SER A 239 3.37 16.41 10.98
N HIS A 240 3.01 15.96 9.77
CA HIS A 240 3.68 14.84 9.13
C HIS A 240 5.12 15.22 8.77
N PRO A 241 6.16 14.46 9.20
CA PRO A 241 7.55 14.86 9.03
C PRO A 241 7.98 15.10 7.58
N GLN A 242 7.24 14.50 6.63
CA GLN A 242 7.51 14.58 5.19
C GLN A 242 6.40 15.32 4.42
N HIS A 243 5.59 16.15 5.09
CA HIS A 243 4.50 16.91 4.46
C HIS A 243 4.96 17.76 3.28
N GLU A 244 6.09 18.47 3.42
CA GLU A 244 6.64 19.28 2.33
C GLU A 244 7.17 18.42 1.18
N LEU A 245 7.61 17.19 1.43
CA LEU A 245 7.93 16.25 0.35
C LEU A 245 6.65 15.82 -0.37
N ALA A 246 5.59 15.44 0.36
CA ALA A 246 4.29 15.08 -0.23
C ALA A 246 3.80 16.17 -1.19
N LYS A 247 3.77 17.44 -0.75
CA LYS A 247 3.37 18.59 -1.58
C LYS A 247 4.21 18.77 -2.84
N ARG A 248 5.49 18.39 -2.83
CA ARG A 248 6.37 18.51 -4.01
C ARG A 248 6.14 17.40 -5.03
N GLN A 249 5.80 16.19 -4.60
CA GLN A 249 5.75 15.00 -5.47
C GLN A 249 4.36 14.37 -5.62
N GLN A 250 3.33 14.94 -5.00
CA GLN A 250 1.93 14.49 -5.05
C GLN A 250 1.01 15.70 -5.30
N SER A 251 -0.09 15.50 -6.03
CA SER A 251 -1.13 16.52 -6.27
C SER A 251 -2.30 16.46 -5.28
N GLY A 252 -2.27 15.48 -4.36
CA GLY A 252 -3.18 15.30 -3.23
C GLY A 252 -2.66 14.18 -2.32
N PHE A 253 -3.31 13.94 -1.17
CA PHE A 253 -2.73 13.11 -0.10
C PHE A 253 -3.39 11.73 0.08
N GLY A 254 -4.34 11.37 -0.79
CA GLY A 254 -5.00 10.06 -0.78
C GLY A 254 -5.96 9.84 0.39
N GLY A 255 -6.54 8.63 0.48
CA GLY A 255 -7.55 8.25 1.48
C GLY A 255 -7.03 7.36 2.60
N MET A 256 -5.72 7.19 2.73
CA MET A 256 -5.12 6.31 3.73
C MET A 256 -4.67 7.11 4.94
N ILE A 257 -5.12 6.72 6.13
CA ILE A 257 -4.70 7.32 7.40
C ILE A 257 -4.20 6.21 8.31
N SER A 258 -3.14 6.49 9.06
CA SER A 258 -2.77 5.66 10.20
C SER A 258 -2.74 6.53 11.45
N PHE A 259 -3.15 6.01 12.60
CA PHE A 259 -3.06 6.74 13.86
C PHE A 259 -2.85 5.78 15.03
N ARG A 260 -2.29 6.29 16.12
CA ARG A 260 -2.17 5.53 17.37
C ARG A 260 -3.20 6.03 18.36
N ILE A 261 -4.10 5.15 18.75
CA ILE A 261 -5.06 5.43 19.83
C ILE A 261 -4.33 5.35 21.19
N ARG A 262 -4.62 6.27 22.11
CA ARG A 262 -4.11 6.19 23.48
C ARG A 262 -4.61 4.93 24.17
N GLY A 263 -3.76 4.32 24.98
CA GLY A 263 -4.09 3.14 25.76
C GLY A 263 -3.40 1.90 25.23
N ASN A 264 -4.11 0.78 25.18
CA ASN A 264 -3.54 -0.51 24.83
C ASN A 264 -4.39 -1.25 23.78
N LEU A 265 -4.04 -2.50 23.51
CA LEU A 265 -4.78 -3.38 22.60
C LEU A 265 -6.28 -3.46 22.91
N ALA A 266 -6.70 -3.39 24.18
CA ALA A 266 -8.11 -3.40 24.54
C ALA A 266 -8.82 -2.12 24.08
N THR A 267 -8.17 -0.96 24.20
CA THR A 267 -8.68 0.32 23.70
C THR A 267 -8.80 0.33 22.18
N ALA A 268 -7.79 -0.18 21.47
CA ALA A 268 -7.84 -0.32 20.02
C ALA A 268 -8.97 -1.25 19.55
N ASN A 269 -9.13 -2.41 20.18
CA ASN A 269 -10.24 -3.32 19.89
C ASN A 269 -11.60 -2.70 20.21
N ALA A 270 -11.70 -1.93 21.29
CA ALA A 270 -12.93 -1.24 21.64
C ALA A 270 -13.33 -0.22 20.56
N PHE A 271 -12.37 0.58 20.08
CA PHE A 271 -12.61 1.49 18.97
C PHE A 271 -13.11 0.75 17.72
N LEU A 272 -12.40 -0.30 17.29
CA LEU A 272 -12.73 -1.05 16.07
C LEU A 272 -14.08 -1.78 16.14
N ARG A 273 -14.57 -2.10 17.35
CA ARG A 273 -15.90 -2.70 17.56
C ARG A 273 -17.03 -1.68 17.59
N ASN A 274 -16.73 -0.40 17.73
CA ASN A 274 -17.73 0.66 17.92
C ASN A 274 -17.85 1.64 16.74
N VAL A 275 -16.94 1.57 15.76
CA VAL A 275 -17.17 2.19 14.45
C VAL A 275 -18.33 1.50 13.74
N LYS A 276 -19.14 2.26 13.02
CA LYS A 276 -20.36 1.78 12.33
C LYS A 276 -20.24 1.84 10.81
N PHE A 277 -19.53 2.83 10.28
CA PHE A 277 -19.31 2.97 8.83
C PHE A 277 -18.04 2.25 8.39
N PHE A 278 -17.02 2.24 9.24
CA PHE A 278 -15.79 1.53 8.95
C PHE A 278 -15.95 0.02 9.17
N THR A 279 -15.85 -0.75 8.10
CA THR A 279 -15.85 -2.22 8.20
C THR A 279 -14.48 -2.71 8.65
N LEU A 280 -14.44 -3.58 9.67
CA LEU A 280 -13.21 -4.26 10.07
C LEU A 280 -12.84 -5.32 9.04
N ALA A 281 -11.96 -4.98 8.11
CA ALA A 281 -11.52 -5.87 7.05
C ALA A 281 -10.11 -5.52 6.56
N GLU A 282 -9.43 -6.50 5.96
CA GLU A 282 -8.21 -6.25 5.20
C GLU A 282 -8.54 -5.56 3.86
N SER A 283 -7.49 -5.14 3.13
CA SER A 283 -7.56 -4.35 1.90
C SER A 283 -7.88 -2.86 2.12
N LEU A 284 -8.02 -2.11 1.03
CA LEU A 284 -8.12 -0.65 0.99
C LEU A 284 -8.53 -0.13 -0.40
N GLY A 285 -8.90 1.14 -0.45
CA GLY A 285 -9.10 1.91 -1.69
C GLY A 285 -10.40 1.61 -2.43
N GLY A 286 -11.32 0.88 -1.80
CA GLY A 286 -12.70 0.73 -2.23
C GLY A 286 -13.52 1.99 -1.95
N VAL A 287 -14.76 2.01 -2.43
CA VAL A 287 -15.72 3.10 -2.14
C VAL A 287 -16.19 3.08 -0.69
N GLU A 288 -16.15 1.92 -0.05
CA GLU A 288 -16.46 1.69 1.34
C GLU A 288 -15.28 1.99 2.27
N SER A 289 -15.58 2.53 3.44
CA SER A 289 -14.63 2.79 4.51
C SER A 289 -14.23 1.49 5.23
N LEU A 290 -12.92 1.25 5.36
CA LEU A 290 -12.36 0.09 6.06
C LEU A 290 -11.44 0.51 7.19
N CYS A 291 -11.41 -0.25 8.27
CA CYS A 291 -10.44 -0.12 9.34
C CYS A 291 -9.75 -1.45 9.62
N GLU A 292 -8.49 -1.40 10.05
CA GLU A 292 -7.77 -2.58 10.51
C GLU A 292 -6.80 -2.27 11.65
N LEU A 293 -6.41 -3.34 12.36
CA LEU A 293 -5.31 -3.34 13.32
C LEU A 293 -4.13 -4.11 12.71
N PRO A 294 -3.13 -3.43 12.11
CA PRO A 294 -2.08 -4.11 11.36
C PRO A 294 -1.32 -5.16 12.18
N ALA A 295 -1.13 -4.92 13.48
CA ALA A 295 -0.38 -5.81 14.37
C ALA A 295 -0.97 -7.23 14.47
N THR A 296 -2.29 -7.40 14.33
CA THR A 296 -2.98 -8.70 14.44
C THR A 296 -3.60 -9.17 13.13
N MET A 297 -3.72 -8.29 12.14
CA MET A 297 -4.32 -8.59 10.82
C MET A 297 -3.22 -8.67 9.76
N THR A 298 -3.04 -7.63 8.94
CA THR A 298 -2.15 -7.64 7.76
C THR A 298 -0.69 -7.94 8.05
N HIS A 299 -0.20 -7.63 9.25
CA HIS A 299 1.18 -7.88 9.67
C HIS A 299 1.29 -8.90 10.81
N GLY A 300 0.23 -9.66 11.10
CA GLY A 300 0.23 -10.68 12.16
C GLY A 300 1.26 -11.80 11.97
N SER A 301 1.76 -11.98 10.74
CA SER A 301 2.81 -12.97 10.41
C SER A 301 4.26 -12.46 10.59
N VAL A 302 4.45 -11.16 10.82
CA VAL A 302 5.76 -10.54 11.11
C VAL A 302 6.06 -10.69 12.60
N SER A 303 7.32 -10.87 13.01
CA SER A 303 7.67 -10.98 14.44
C SER A 303 7.33 -9.70 15.21
N ALA A 304 7.10 -9.78 16.53
CA ALA A 304 6.79 -8.60 17.33
C ALA A 304 7.94 -7.57 17.34
N GLU A 305 9.19 -8.05 17.33
CA GLU A 305 10.40 -7.23 17.25
C GLU A 305 10.48 -6.48 15.91
N ASP A 306 10.31 -7.18 14.80
CA ASP A 306 10.34 -6.58 13.46
C ASP A 306 9.18 -5.58 13.29
N ARG A 307 7.98 -5.90 13.78
CA ARG A 307 6.84 -4.96 13.77
C ARG A 307 7.15 -3.70 14.57
N ALA A 308 7.74 -3.84 15.75
CA ALA A 308 8.12 -2.69 16.58
C ALA A 308 9.18 -1.81 15.88
N ALA A 309 10.17 -2.42 15.23
CA ALA A 309 11.16 -1.70 14.43
C ALA A 309 10.54 -0.94 13.25
N LEU A 310 9.46 -1.46 12.67
CA LEU A 310 8.66 -0.79 11.63
C LEU A 310 7.65 0.22 12.19
N GLY A 311 7.55 0.37 13.52
CA GLY A 311 6.57 1.26 14.16
C GLY A 311 5.13 0.72 14.18
N ILE A 312 4.94 -0.57 13.89
CA ILE A 312 3.64 -1.26 13.94
C ILE A 312 3.37 -1.74 15.36
N THR A 313 2.77 -0.86 16.16
CA THR A 313 2.41 -1.11 17.56
C THR A 313 1.01 -1.69 17.70
N GLU A 314 0.68 -2.27 18.86
CA GLU A 314 -0.64 -2.87 19.12
C GLU A 314 -1.81 -1.87 19.14
N ASN A 315 -1.50 -0.58 19.24
CA ASN A 315 -2.45 0.53 19.19
C ASN A 315 -2.45 1.28 17.86
N LEU A 316 -1.69 0.82 16.85
CA LEU A 316 -1.72 1.40 15.51
C LEU A 316 -2.96 0.95 14.76
N ILE A 317 -3.77 1.88 14.31
CA ILE A 317 -4.97 1.64 13.51
C ILE A 317 -4.74 2.23 12.13
N ARG A 318 -5.11 1.50 11.08
CA ARG A 318 -5.13 2.01 9.70
C ARG A 318 -6.58 2.17 9.25
N LEU A 319 -6.88 3.30 8.64
CA LEU A 319 -8.13 3.59 7.97
C LEU A 319 -7.89 3.67 6.46
N SER A 320 -8.73 2.97 5.70
CA SER A 320 -8.97 3.25 4.28
C SER A 320 -10.27 4.03 4.22
N VAL A 321 -10.19 5.35 4.11
CA VAL A 321 -11.35 6.23 4.09
C VAL A 321 -12.06 6.09 2.75
N GLY A 322 -13.35 5.77 2.77
CA GLY A 322 -14.21 5.59 1.62
C GLY A 322 -14.72 6.91 1.02
N ILE A 323 -15.88 6.85 0.37
CA ILE A 323 -16.56 8.00 -0.27
C ILE A 323 -17.94 8.28 0.33
N GLU A 324 -18.21 7.79 1.55
CA GLU A 324 -19.39 8.15 2.32
C GLU A 324 -19.40 9.66 2.65
N ASP A 325 -20.51 10.13 3.23
CA ASP A 325 -20.62 11.49 3.73
C ASP A 325 -19.52 11.79 4.75
N THR A 326 -18.82 12.90 4.57
CA THR A 326 -17.64 13.25 5.38
C THR A 326 -18.01 13.46 6.84
N ASP A 327 -19.15 14.09 7.13
CA ASP A 327 -19.56 14.39 8.50
C ASP A 327 -19.97 13.11 9.24
N ASP A 328 -20.61 12.16 8.54
CA ASP A 328 -20.92 10.83 9.07
C ASP A 328 -19.65 10.08 9.48
N LEU A 329 -18.62 10.06 8.62
CA LEU A 329 -17.36 9.39 8.92
C LEU A 329 -16.61 10.03 10.08
N VAL A 330 -16.54 11.36 10.13
CA VAL A 330 -15.91 12.08 11.26
C VAL A 330 -16.68 11.82 12.56
N GLY A 331 -18.00 11.90 12.53
CA GLY A 331 -18.87 11.64 13.68
C GLY A 331 -18.72 10.22 14.24
N ASP A 332 -18.62 9.23 13.36
CA ASP A 332 -18.43 7.82 13.74
C ASP A 332 -17.08 7.59 14.44
N ILE A 333 -15.99 8.11 13.86
CA ILE A 333 -14.65 8.04 14.43
C ILE A 333 -14.61 8.68 15.83
N LEU A 334 -15.13 9.90 15.97
CA LEU A 334 -15.13 10.62 17.26
C LEU A 334 -15.97 9.89 18.32
N THR A 335 -17.12 9.34 17.93
CA THR A 335 -17.98 8.56 18.82
C THR A 335 -17.26 7.28 19.28
N ALA A 336 -16.65 6.54 18.36
CA ALA A 336 -15.91 5.32 18.67
C ALA A 336 -14.71 5.59 19.60
N LEU A 337 -13.97 6.70 19.39
CA LEU A 337 -12.89 7.12 20.28
C LEU A 337 -13.40 7.39 21.71
N ALA A 338 -14.50 8.12 21.85
CA ALA A 338 -15.08 8.47 23.14
C ALA A 338 -15.67 7.27 23.90
N ILE A 339 -16.08 6.21 23.19
CA ILE A 339 -16.49 4.95 23.80
C ILE A 339 -15.25 4.17 24.25
N ALA A 340 -14.26 4.02 23.37
CA ALA A 340 -13.02 3.30 23.65
C ALA A 340 -12.26 3.90 24.83
N SER A 341 -12.25 5.23 24.96
CA SER A 341 -11.60 5.96 26.04
C SER A 341 -12.18 5.63 27.43
N LYS A 342 -13.42 5.17 27.52
CA LYS A 342 -14.05 4.80 28.81
C LYS A 342 -13.60 3.43 29.32
N LEU A 343 -13.02 2.59 28.45
CA LEU A 343 -12.55 1.24 28.78
C LEU A 343 -11.09 1.22 29.27
N ALA A 344 -10.42 2.37 29.35
CA ALA A 344 -9.09 2.50 29.93
C ALA A 344 -9.07 3.63 30.98
N PRO A 345 -8.60 3.38 32.21
CA PRO A 345 -8.16 4.48 33.06
C PRO A 345 -6.96 5.14 32.39
N PHE A 346 -7.11 6.39 31.94
CA PHE A 346 -5.98 7.20 31.50
C PHE A 346 -4.98 7.34 32.64
N GLY A 347 -3.89 6.57 32.59
CA GLY A 347 -2.75 6.70 33.49
C GLY A 347 -2.77 5.76 34.70
N THR A 348 -2.18 4.59 34.54
CA THR A 348 -1.37 3.97 35.60
C THR A 348 -0.06 3.48 34.98
N PRO A 349 1.11 3.86 35.51
CA PRO A 349 2.38 3.29 35.07
C PRO A 349 2.35 1.76 35.18
N ALA A 350 2.98 1.06 34.25
CA ALA A 350 3.04 -0.40 34.17
C ALA A 350 3.60 -1.11 35.43
N SER A 351 3.99 -0.39 36.47
CA SER A 351 4.55 -0.91 37.72
C SER A 351 3.50 -1.34 38.77
N LYS A 352 2.19 -1.28 38.50
CA LYS A 352 1.14 -1.60 39.48
C LYS A 352 -0.07 -2.41 38.96
N MET A 353 0.10 -3.31 38.00
CA MET A 353 -0.95 -4.30 37.68
C MET A 353 -0.64 -5.65 38.32
N THR A 354 -1.50 -6.11 39.24
CA THR A 354 -1.46 -7.46 39.80
C THR A 354 -2.04 -8.48 38.80
N PRO A 355 -1.45 -9.69 38.70
CA PRO A 355 -1.86 -10.68 37.72
C PRO A 355 -3.10 -11.45 38.20
N LEU A 356 -4.29 -10.87 38.10
CA LEU A 356 -5.54 -11.64 38.22
C LEU A 356 -6.76 -10.88 37.68
N GLU A 357 -6.90 -10.77 36.37
CA GLU A 357 -8.20 -10.53 35.73
C GLU A 357 -8.18 -11.23 34.37
N ALA A 358 -8.48 -12.51 34.41
CA ALA A 358 -8.50 -13.39 33.27
C ALA A 358 -9.57 -12.95 32.26
N ALA A 359 -9.14 -12.74 31.02
CA ALA A 359 -9.99 -12.45 29.87
C ALA A 359 -11.09 -13.52 29.69
N PRO A 360 -12.33 -13.15 29.31
CA PRO A 360 -13.25 -14.12 28.75
C PRO A 360 -12.69 -14.62 27.42
N LYS A 361 -12.64 -15.94 27.24
CA LYS A 361 -12.22 -16.62 26.01
C LYS A 361 -12.97 -16.01 24.81
N MET A 362 -12.24 -15.32 23.93
CA MET A 362 -12.72 -15.02 22.59
C MET A 362 -12.91 -16.34 21.84
N VAL A 363 -14.11 -16.53 21.30
CA VAL A 363 -14.36 -17.53 20.26
C VAL A 363 -13.63 -17.05 19.02
N VAL A 364 -12.50 -17.68 18.74
CA VAL A 364 -11.82 -17.58 17.44
C VAL A 364 -12.78 -18.21 16.43
N LEU A 365 -13.37 -17.40 15.56
CA LEU A 365 -13.90 -17.91 14.30
C LEU A 365 -12.70 -18.42 13.52
N GLU A 366 -12.60 -19.75 13.39
CA GLU A 366 -11.56 -20.41 12.61
C GLU A 366 -11.49 -19.78 11.22
N ALA A 367 -10.33 -19.22 10.90
CA ALA A 367 -10.00 -18.89 9.53
C ALA A 367 -10.15 -20.17 8.70
N ALA A 368 -10.95 -20.11 7.63
CA ALA A 368 -11.13 -21.19 6.69
C ALA A 368 -9.76 -21.76 6.25
N PRO A 369 -9.65 -23.09 6.06
CA PRO A 369 -8.38 -23.75 5.88
C PRO A 369 -7.64 -23.20 4.65
N LYS A 370 -6.36 -22.88 4.87
CA LYS A 370 -5.39 -22.54 3.82
C LYS A 370 -5.29 -23.72 2.85
N LEU A 371 -5.62 -23.48 1.59
CA LEU A 371 -5.21 -24.31 0.44
C LEU A 371 -4.06 -23.62 -0.28
#